data_AF-A0A523TEQ6-F1
#
_entry.id   AF-A0A523TEQ6-F1
#
_cell.length_a   1.000
_cell.length_b   1.000
_cell.length_c   1.000
_cell.angle_alpha   90.00
_cell.angle_beta   90.00
_cell.angle_gamma   90.00
#
_symmetry.space_group_name_H-M   'P 1'
#
loop_
_entity.id
_entity.type
_entity.pdbx_description
1 polymer ?
#
loop_
_entity_poly.entity_id
_entity_poly.type
_entity_poly.pdbx_seq_one_letter_code
_entity_poly.pdbx_strand_id
1 'polypeptide(L)' 'MKNSECTIYIMSKHGWIQKYRKGKDGWIQTSSNGAERSLSAEQLLSHILPLLAGIGHFTVRVEPDNRIKV' A
#
# COMPACT_ATOMS: atom_id res chain seq x y z
N MET A 1 -12.47 8.23 7.49
CA MET A 1 -11.62 7.05 7.33
C MET A 1 -10.20 7.46 7.71
N LYS A 2 -9.65 6.91 8.79
CA LYS A 2 -8.28 7.24 9.23
C LYS A 2 -7.28 6.31 8.54
N ASN A 3 -6.04 6.78 8.34
CA ASN A 3 -4.98 5.96 7.74
C ASN A 3 -4.70 4.66 8.51
N SER A 4 -4.97 4.64 9.82
CA SER A 4 -4.85 3.47 10.70
C SER A 4 -5.94 2.42 10.50
N GLU A 5 -6.96 2.71 9.71
CA GLU A 5 -8.14 1.86 9.50
C GLU A 5 -8.18 1.34 8.05
N CYS A 6 -7.07 1.43 7.32
CA CYS A 6 -7.00 1.11 5.90
C CYS A 6 -5.73 0.39 5.50
N THR A 7 -5.87 -0.39 4.44
CA THR A 7 -4.77 -0.98 3.71
C THR A 7 -4.75 -0.43 2.29
N ILE A 8 -3.59 0.07 1.87
CA ILE A 8 -3.36 0.51 0.50
C ILE A 8 -2.76 -0.66 -0.27
N TYR A 9 -3.32 -0.95 -1.44
CA TYR A 9 -2.87 -2.00 -2.34
C TYR A 9 -2.34 -1.36 -3.61
N ILE A 10 -1.12 -1.74 -3.99
CA ILE A 10 -0.54 -1.44 -5.29
C ILE A 10 -0.49 -2.75 -6.07
N MET A 11 -1.22 -2.81 -7.16
CA MET A 11 -1.35 -4.01 -8.00
C MET A 11 -0.74 -3.76 -9.37
N SER A 12 0.13 -4.66 -9.83
CA SER A 12 0.55 -4.68 -11.24
C SER A 12 -0.45 -5.47 -12.09
N LYS A 13 -0.42 -5.26 -13.42
CA LYS A 13 -1.17 -6.09 -14.37
C LYS A 13 -0.89 -7.60 -14.25
N HIS A 14 0.28 -7.99 -13.75
CA HIS A 14 0.70 -9.39 -13.62
C HIS A 14 0.36 -10.01 -12.26
N GLY A 15 -0.52 -9.38 -11.48
CA GLY A 15 -1.01 -9.94 -10.22
C GLY A 15 -0.05 -9.79 -9.04
N TRP A 16 1.08 -9.07 -9.20
CA TRP A 16 1.91 -8.69 -8.06
C TRP A 16 1.19 -7.65 -7.22
N ILE A 17 1.00 -7.96 -5.93
CA ILE A 17 0.32 -7.11 -4.97
C ILE A 17 1.34 -6.69 -3.91
N GLN A 18 1.48 -5.39 -3.70
CA GLN A 18 2.13 -4.83 -2.53
C GLN A 18 1.07 -4.19 -1.63
N LYS A 19 1.19 -4.40 -0.32
CA LYS A 19 0.27 -3.85 0.67
C LYS A 19 1.00 -2.84 1.53
N TYR A 20 0.33 -1.76 1.90
CA TYR A 20 0.86 -0.77 2.82
C TYR A 20 -0.16 -0.52 3.92
N ARG A 21 0.28 -0.66 5.16
CA ARG A 21 -0.55 -0.45 6.36
C ARG A 21 0.13 0.52 7.30
N LYS A 22 -0.66 1.37 7.94
CA LYS A 22 -0.13 2.26 8.99
C LYS A 22 0.16 1.43 10.24
N GLY A 23 1.44 1.31 10.58
CA GLY A 23 1.90 0.72 11.84
C GLY A 23 1.92 1.76 12.98
N LYS A 24 2.41 1.34 14.15
CA LYS A 24 2.51 2.20 15.34
C LYS A 24 3.44 3.40 15.12
N ASP A 25 4.63 3.13 14.56
CA ASP A 25 5.71 4.13 14.45
C ASP A 25 5.96 4.60 13.00
N GLY A 26 5.18 4.12 12.04
CA GLY A 26 5.47 4.34 10.62
C GLY A 26 4.48 3.65 9.69
N TRP A 27 4.90 3.43 8.46
CA TRP A 27 4.18 2.59 7.50
C TRP A 27 4.92 1.27 7.33
N ILE A 28 4.16 0.20 7.11
CA ILE A 28 4.69 -1.14 6.85
C ILE A 28 4.28 -1.51 5.43
N GLN A 29 5.27 -1.84 4.59
CA GLN A 29 5.08 -2.41 3.27
C GLN A 29 5.22 -3.93 3.38
N THR A 30 4.22 -4.67 2.94
CA THR A 30 4.30 -6.11 2.73
C THR A 30 4.42 -6.36 1.23
N SER A 31 5.53 -6.97 0.79
CA SER A 31 5.72 -7.37 -0.60
C SER A 31 4.92 -8.64 -0.94
N SER A 32 4.86 -8.97 -2.23
CA SER A 32 4.14 -10.15 -2.76
C SER A 32 4.62 -11.49 -2.16
N ASN A 33 5.87 -11.57 -1.71
CA ASN A 33 6.45 -12.73 -1.03
C ASN A 33 6.27 -12.71 0.51
N GLY A 34 5.52 -11.75 1.04
CA GLY A 34 5.28 -11.62 2.48
C GLY A 34 6.37 -10.92 3.28
N ALA A 35 7.47 -10.47 2.65
CA ALA A 35 8.49 -9.72 3.37
C ALA A 35 7.96 -8.34 3.78
N GLU A 36 8.23 -7.95 5.02
CA GLU A 36 7.80 -6.69 5.60
C GLU A 36 8.96 -5.70 5.74
N ARG A 37 8.68 -4.43 5.43
CA ARG A 37 9.63 -3.33 5.56
C ARG A 37 8.95 -2.12 6.17
N SER A 38 9.64 -1.44 7.07
CA SER A 38 9.20 -0.16 7.61
C SER A 38 9.59 0.98 6.68
N LEU A 39 8.71 1.98 6.56
CA LEU A 39 8.92 3.18 5.76
C LEU A 39 8.27 4.40 6.39
N SER A 40 8.82 5.57 6.07
CA SER A 40 8.25 6.86 6.45
C SER A 40 7.02 7.21 5.59
N ALA A 41 6.30 8.27 5.97
CA ALA A 41 5.16 8.76 5.19
C ALA A 41 5.62 9.34 3.84
N GLU A 42 6.78 9.99 3.80
CA GLU A 42 7.39 10.59 2.60
C GLU A 42 7.83 9.52 1.61
N GLN A 43 8.38 8.40 2.11
CA GLN A 43 8.72 7.23 1.30
C GLN A 43 7.47 6.59 0.70
N LEU A 44 6.41 6.39 1.50
CA LEU A 44 5.13 5.90 0.99
C LEU A 44 4.59 6.81 -0.12
N LEU A 45 4.57 8.12 0.14
CA LEU A 45 4.07 9.10 -0.82
C LEU A 45 4.88 9.05 -2.12
N SER A 46 6.21 8.95 -2.03
CA SER A 46 7.09 8.82 -3.20
C SER A 46 6.80 7.56 -4.02
N HIS A 47 6.41 6.46 -3.39
CA HIS A 47 6.01 5.23 -4.10
C HIS A 47 4.64 5.38 -4.79
N ILE A 48 3.73 6.16 -4.19
CA ILE A 48 2.35 6.31 -4.68
C ILE A 48 2.22 7.40 -5.75
N LEU A 49 3.00 8.49 -5.66
CA LEU A 49 2.90 9.65 -6.55
C LEU A 49 3.00 9.31 -8.04
N PRO A 50 3.96 8.49 -8.52
CA PRO A 50 4.02 8.12 -9.93
C PRO A 50 2.74 7.44 -10.41
N LEU A 51 2.15 6.59 -9.55
CA LEU A 51 0.94 5.84 -9.84
C LEU A 51 -0.28 6.77 -9.97
N LEU A 52 -0.40 7.74 -9.07
CA LEU A 52 -1.46 8.75 -9.12
C LEU A 52 -1.30 9.71 -10.31
N ALA A 53 -0.07 9.94 -10.75
CA ALA A 53 0.24 10.69 -11.96
C ALA A 53 -0.02 9.89 -13.25
N GLY A 54 -0.48 8.63 -13.16
CA GLY A 54 -0.73 7.76 -14.31
C GLY A 54 0.55 7.18 -14.94
N ILE A 55 1.67 7.22 -14.22
CA ILE A 55 2.96 6.71 -14.70
C ILE A 55 3.07 5.22 -14.34
N GLY A 56 3.07 4.36 -15.37
CA GLY A 56 3.24 2.92 -15.25
C GLY A 56 1.94 2.10 -15.38
N HIS A 57 2.07 0.77 -15.28
CA HIS A 57 0.94 -0.17 -15.43
C HIS A 57 0.52 -0.78 -14.09
N PHE A 58 0.18 0.11 -13.15
CA PHE A 58 -0.15 -0.24 -11.79
C PHE A 58 -1.45 0.44 -11.36
N THR A 59 -2.20 -0.23 -10.49
CA THR A 59 -3.45 0.27 -9.93
C THR A 59 -3.28 0.44 -8.42
N VAL A 60 -3.73 1.58 -7.91
CA VAL A 60 -3.81 1.84 -6.46
C VAL A 60 -5.25 1.62 -6.01
N ARG A 61 -5.45 0.83 -4.96
CA ARG A 61 -6.73 0.66 -4.28
C ARG A 61 -6.53 0.90 -2.78
N VAL A 62 -7.54 1.49 -2.15
CA VAL A 62 -7.57 1.66 -0.71
C VAL A 62 -8.81 0.94 -0.19
N GLU A 63 -8.60 0.01 0.72
CA GLU A 63 -9.69 -0.75 1.33
C GLU A 63 -9.69 -0.54 2.85
N PRO A 64 -10.86 -0.36 3.47
CA PRO A 64 -10.95 -0.27 4.91
C PRO A 64 -10.72 -1.66 5.54
N ASP A 65 -9.95 -1.70 6.62
CA ASP A 65 -9.55 -2.96 7.27
C ASP A 65 -10.76 -3.78 7.73
N ASN A 66 -11.88 -3.12 8.07
CA ASN A 66 -13.12 -3.77 8.49
C ASN A 66 -13.86 -4.54 7.37
N ARG A 67 -13.48 -4.35 6.10
CA ARG A 67 -14.03 -5.10 4.95
C ARG A 67 -13.14 -6.28 4.54
N ILE A 68 -11.94 -6.39 5.10
CA ILE A 68 -11.05 -7.53 4.88
C ILE A 68 -11.48 -8.63 5.86
N LYS A 69 -12.45 -9.47 5.44
CA LYS A 69 -12.74 -10.71 6.16
C LYS A 69 -11.55 -11.67 5.97
N VAL A 70 -10.87 -12.00 7.06
CA VAL A 70 -9.95 -13.14 7.14
C VAL A 70 -10.77 -14.42 7.16
#